data_AF-A0AAD5JQT7-F1
#
_entry.id   AF-A0AAD5JQT7-F1
#
_cell.length_a   1.000
_cell.length_b   1.000
_cell.length_c   1.000
_cell.angle_alpha   90.00
_cell.angle_beta   90.00
_cell.angle_gamma   90.00
#
_symmetry.space_group_name_H-M   'P 1'
#
loop_
_entity.id
_entity.type
_entity.pdbx_description
1 polymer ?
#
loop_
_entity_poly.entity_id
_entity_poly.type
_entity_poly.pdbx_seq_one_letter_code
_entity_poly.pdbx_strand_id
1 'polypeptide(L)'
;MPKGRDLKNKLKHYSNNNPQQLQQQQQQQQQTRSNSTASVTERLAKLRVEQLRAEKNRQQRQEKNNSNESLTEGTLSSLSSRTIATTTTFSPRVAGPAAPPSWTRRAVVRRAPPAQRPEQPVDSLCSQCAQLATDYVLDHPKSISSLSITTKQQVLNRLGLRLTDRLLTYFCRGDDEHYSQLNFHSAPISFSTLVRCFWKVDPSSSPSHLLTKEDNNNGNDDDDDWIADDWEEQEEKEWDEQQQDYYIRYTYDPSLDWVLEPVLHLLKQPVDQEHVLMTPLSMKLISLDLSFISLPGYAASLIALTLPHLSNLSVAGCFTQDPGLAMIARHMKQLQHWDIGYHGWLDLTVIQPIDWQRDLLHLQWLGVAMCGQDFKAGESIAQHIFQYRRHYHLYINSSFSP
;
A
#
# COMPACT_ATOMS: atom_id res chain seq x y z
N MET A 1 50.64 -8.87 13.63
CA MET A 1 50.33 -10.28 13.30
C MET A 1 50.29 -11.05 14.63
N PRO A 2 49.19 -11.73 15.03
CA PRO A 2 48.62 -12.91 14.36
C PRO A 2 47.07 -13.00 14.42
N LYS A 3 46.38 -13.05 13.27
CA LYS A 3 44.95 -13.45 13.18
C LYS A 3 44.63 -14.26 11.93
N GLY A 4 45.57 -15.10 11.49
CA GLY A 4 45.48 -15.87 10.24
C GLY A 4 45.18 -17.36 10.37
N ARG A 5 44.93 -17.90 11.58
CA ARG A 5 44.82 -19.36 11.78
C ARG A 5 43.40 -19.92 11.96
N ASP A 6 42.39 -19.12 12.25
CA ASP A 6 41.04 -19.65 12.54
C ASP A 6 40.15 -19.92 11.31
N LEU A 7 40.44 -19.32 10.16
CA LEU A 7 39.66 -19.58 8.94
C LEU A 7 39.91 -20.98 8.35
N LYS A 8 41.10 -21.56 8.54
CA LYS A 8 41.43 -22.89 8.00
C LYS A 8 40.72 -24.04 8.73
N ASN A 9 40.34 -23.84 10.00
CA ASN A 9 39.57 -24.86 10.73
C ASN A 9 38.07 -24.79 10.43
N LYS A 10 37.54 -23.59 10.13
CA LYS A 10 36.11 -23.45 9.75
C LYS A 10 35.82 -23.95 8.33
N LEU A 11 36.79 -23.95 7.42
CA LEU A 11 36.61 -24.48 6.07
C LEU A 11 36.68 -26.03 5.97
N LYS A 12 37.26 -26.71 6.97
CA LYS A 12 37.31 -28.19 6.96
C LYS A 12 35.95 -28.86 7.17
N HIS A 13 34.96 -28.14 7.68
CA HIS A 13 33.62 -28.69 7.89
C HIS A 13 32.74 -28.74 6.62
N TYR A 14 33.14 -28.08 5.52
CA TYR A 14 32.38 -28.09 4.27
C TYR A 14 32.85 -29.14 3.24
N SER A 15 33.92 -29.88 3.53
CA SER A 15 34.53 -30.83 2.57
C SER A 15 34.21 -32.30 2.83
N ASN A 16 33.30 -32.62 3.76
CA ASN A 16 32.90 -33.99 4.09
C ASN A 16 31.40 -34.19 3.86
N ASN A 17 30.95 -33.97 2.62
CA ASN A 17 29.65 -34.49 2.18
C ASN A 17 29.83 -35.96 1.78
N ASN A 18 29.44 -36.85 2.70
CA ASN A 18 29.42 -38.28 2.48
C ASN A 18 28.29 -38.62 1.48
N PRO A 19 28.58 -39.17 0.28
CA PRO A 19 27.56 -39.42 -0.76
C PRO A 19 26.47 -40.41 -0.32
N GLN A 20 26.68 -41.17 0.77
CA GLN A 20 25.64 -42.03 1.35
C GLN A 20 24.52 -41.28 2.07
N GLN A 21 24.75 -40.07 2.60
CA GLN A 21 23.70 -39.31 3.31
C GLN A 21 22.73 -38.61 2.33
N LEU A 22 23.21 -38.19 1.15
CA LEU A 22 22.34 -37.63 0.11
C LEU A 22 21.40 -38.70 -0.49
N GLN A 23 21.84 -39.96 -0.54
CA GLN A 23 21.03 -41.06 -1.08
C GLN A 23 19.91 -41.50 -0.11
N GLN A 24 20.13 -41.43 1.20
CA GLN A 24 19.05 -41.64 2.19
C GLN A 24 18.05 -40.48 2.23
N GLN A 25 18.49 -39.24 1.99
CA GLN A 25 17.57 -38.10 1.97
C GLN A 25 16.72 -38.04 0.68
N GLN A 26 17.25 -38.52 -0.46
CA GLN A 26 16.44 -38.70 -1.68
C GLN A 26 15.47 -39.88 -1.58
N GLN A 27 15.80 -40.97 -0.88
CA GLN A 27 14.87 -42.08 -0.68
C GLN A 27 13.69 -41.75 0.25
N GLN A 28 13.87 -40.85 1.24
CA GLN A 28 12.73 -40.37 2.04
C GLN A 28 11.82 -39.38 1.30
N GLN A 29 12.34 -38.64 0.30
CA GLN A 29 11.50 -37.76 -0.52
C GLN A 29 10.78 -38.49 -1.67
N GLN A 30 11.24 -39.68 -2.08
CA GLN A 30 10.52 -40.48 -3.08
C GLN A 30 9.38 -41.32 -2.49
N GLN A 31 9.41 -41.68 -1.19
CA GLN A 31 8.29 -42.36 -0.53
C GLN A 31 7.10 -41.44 -0.20
N THR A 32 7.27 -40.11 -0.21
CA THR A 32 6.15 -39.17 -0.03
C THR A 32 5.46 -38.77 -1.33
N ARG A 33 5.99 -39.14 -2.50
CA ARG A 33 5.39 -38.82 -3.81
C ARG A 33 4.51 -39.93 -4.40
N SER A 34 4.48 -41.14 -3.86
CA SER A 34 3.67 -42.24 -4.40
C SER A 34 2.31 -42.48 -3.72
N ASN A 35 1.89 -41.63 -2.77
CA ASN A 35 0.57 -41.71 -2.12
C ASN A 35 -0.29 -40.44 -2.35
N SER A 36 -0.24 -39.84 -3.54
CA SER A 36 -0.95 -38.57 -3.83
C SER A 36 -2.32 -38.71 -4.48
N THR A 37 -3.07 -39.79 -4.21
CA THR A 37 -4.53 -39.83 -4.39
C THR A 37 -5.22 -39.93 -3.04
N ALA A 38 -4.76 -39.16 -2.04
CA ALA A 38 -5.55 -38.93 -0.84
C ALA A 38 -6.85 -38.26 -1.28
N SER A 39 -7.96 -39.00 -1.16
CA SER A 39 -9.31 -38.50 -1.45
C SER A 39 -9.52 -37.13 -0.81
N VAL A 40 -10.25 -36.24 -1.49
CA VAL A 40 -10.62 -34.90 -0.99
C VAL A 40 -11.15 -34.97 0.45
N THR A 41 -11.86 -36.05 0.80
CA THR A 41 -12.36 -36.31 2.15
C THR A 41 -11.25 -36.46 3.19
N GLU A 42 -10.13 -37.09 2.84
CA GLU A 42 -8.97 -37.26 3.73
C GLU A 42 -8.19 -35.95 3.91
N ARG A 43 -8.10 -35.12 2.86
CA ARG A 43 -7.51 -33.78 2.96
C ARG A 43 -8.36 -32.87 3.86
N LEU A 44 -9.68 -32.89 3.69
CA LEU A 44 -10.62 -32.17 4.57
C LEU A 44 -10.53 -32.64 6.03
N ALA A 45 -10.40 -33.95 6.26
CA ALA A 45 -10.23 -34.48 7.61
C ALA A 45 -8.92 -33.99 8.26
N LYS A 46 -7.80 -33.98 7.52
CA LYS A 46 -6.52 -33.44 8.00
C LYS A 46 -6.60 -31.94 8.30
N LEU A 47 -7.29 -31.18 7.46
CA LEU A 47 -7.46 -29.73 7.64
C LEU A 47 -8.29 -29.40 8.88
N ARG A 48 -9.37 -30.17 9.15
CA ARG A 48 -10.16 -30.04 10.38
C ARG A 48 -9.36 -30.38 11.64
N VAL A 49 -8.51 -31.40 11.60
CA VAL A 49 -7.63 -31.76 12.73
C VAL A 49 -6.64 -30.64 13.02
N GLU A 50 -6.05 -30.03 11.99
CA GLU A 50 -5.09 -28.94 12.17
C GLU A 50 -5.78 -27.64 12.65
N GLN A 51 -6.99 -27.37 12.18
CA GLN A 51 -7.81 -26.26 12.68
C GLN A 51 -8.13 -26.41 14.18
N LEU A 52 -8.55 -27.60 14.62
CA LEU A 52 -8.78 -27.89 16.04
C LEU A 52 -7.51 -27.74 16.89
N ARG A 53 -6.36 -28.16 16.36
CA ARG A 53 -5.07 -27.98 17.04
C ARG A 53 -4.72 -26.49 17.17
N ALA A 54 -4.94 -25.70 16.13
CA ALA A 54 -4.69 -24.25 16.14
C ALA A 54 -5.60 -23.53 17.15
N GLU A 55 -6.87 -23.93 17.25
CA GLU A 55 -7.83 -23.35 18.20
C GLU A 55 -7.48 -23.67 19.66
N LYS A 56 -7.11 -24.92 19.95
CA LYS A 56 -6.62 -25.32 21.29
C LYS A 56 -5.37 -24.53 21.70
N ASN A 57 -4.47 -24.25 20.77
CA ASN A 57 -3.29 -23.41 21.03
C ASN A 57 -3.66 -21.94 21.30
N ARG A 58 -4.72 -21.40 20.68
CA ARG A 58 -5.23 -20.05 20.99
C ARG A 58 -5.83 -20.01 22.40
N GLN A 59 -6.65 -21.00 22.77
CA GLN A 59 -7.25 -21.07 24.11
C GLN A 59 -6.17 -21.15 25.21
N GLN A 60 -5.15 -21.99 25.05
CA GLN A 60 -4.04 -22.05 26.01
C GLN A 60 -3.27 -20.73 26.16
N ARG A 61 -3.19 -19.92 25.10
CA ARG A 61 -2.56 -18.59 25.17
C ARG A 61 -3.44 -17.58 25.91
N GLN A 62 -4.76 -17.65 25.73
CA GLN A 62 -5.71 -16.80 26.45
C GLN A 62 -5.75 -17.15 27.94
N GLU A 63 -5.74 -18.44 28.30
CA GLU A 63 -5.68 -18.87 29.70
C GLU A 63 -4.39 -18.39 30.40
N LYS A 64 -3.23 -18.48 29.72
CA LYS A 64 -1.95 -17.99 30.27
C LYS A 64 -1.93 -16.48 30.49
N ASN A 65 -2.59 -15.70 29.63
CA ASN A 65 -2.68 -14.26 29.80
C ASN A 65 -3.61 -13.88 30.96
N ASN A 66 -4.77 -14.54 31.10
CA ASN A 66 -5.70 -14.26 32.19
C ASN A 66 -5.16 -14.66 33.57
N SER A 67 -4.28 -15.66 33.67
CA SER A 67 -3.66 -16.04 34.95
C SER A 67 -2.61 -15.07 35.49
N ASN A 68 -2.18 -14.07 34.70
CA ASN A 68 -1.17 -13.09 35.13
C ASN A 68 -1.74 -11.72 35.54
N GLU A 69 -3.03 -11.45 35.33
CA GLU A 69 -3.65 -10.15 35.67
C GLU A 69 -4.38 -10.10 37.03
N SER A 70 -4.49 -11.20 37.77
CA SER A 70 -5.34 -11.26 38.97
C SER A 70 -4.65 -10.89 40.31
N LEU A 71 -3.54 -10.15 40.33
CA LEU A 71 -2.82 -9.85 41.59
C LEU A 71 -2.52 -8.38 41.90
N THR A 72 -3.00 -7.42 41.11
CA THR A 72 -2.75 -6.00 41.41
C THR A 72 -3.93 -5.11 41.04
N GLU A 73 -4.99 -5.12 41.85
CA GLU A 73 -5.82 -3.91 42.02
C GLU A 73 -6.75 -4.05 43.24
N GLY A 74 -6.36 -3.37 44.32
CA GLY A 74 -7.15 -3.24 45.53
C GLY A 74 -7.13 -1.80 46.02
N THR A 75 -8.16 -1.05 45.60
CA THR A 75 -8.89 -0.02 46.36
C THR A 75 -8.10 1.13 47.00
N LEU A 76 -8.33 2.35 46.53
CA LEU A 76 -8.63 3.51 47.41
C LEU A 76 -9.47 4.56 46.66
N SER A 77 -10.71 4.76 47.11
CA SER A 77 -11.55 5.92 46.77
C SER A 77 -12.22 6.44 48.05
N SER A 78 -12.13 7.76 48.22
CA SER A 78 -12.93 8.69 49.03
C SER A 78 -13.10 8.47 50.53
N LEU A 79 -12.77 9.50 51.33
CA LEU A 79 -13.74 10.30 52.12
C LEU A 79 -13.07 11.47 52.86
N SER A 80 -13.87 12.52 53.07
CA SER A 80 -13.55 13.83 53.66
C SER A 80 -13.32 13.86 55.17
N SER A 81 -12.53 14.86 55.59
CA SER A 81 -12.63 15.70 56.80
C SER A 81 -12.79 15.07 58.20
N ARG A 82 -11.74 15.12 59.02
CA ARG A 82 -11.85 15.60 60.42
C ARG A 82 -10.50 15.89 61.08
N THR A 83 -10.41 17.11 61.61
CA THR A 83 -9.38 17.63 62.51
C THR A 83 -9.46 16.96 63.87
N ILE A 84 -8.44 16.20 64.28
CA ILE A 84 -8.07 16.00 65.70
C ILE A 84 -6.54 15.90 65.77
N ALA A 85 -5.94 16.79 66.55
CA ALA A 85 -4.53 16.77 66.88
C ALA A 85 -4.23 15.63 67.87
N THR A 86 -3.37 14.71 67.46
CA THR A 86 -2.67 13.81 68.38
C THR A 86 -1.18 13.87 68.05
N THR A 87 -0.44 14.55 68.91
CA THR A 87 1.02 14.56 68.97
C THR A 87 1.51 13.17 69.35
N THR A 88 1.88 12.36 68.35
CA THR A 88 2.70 11.16 68.54
C THR A 88 4.13 11.48 68.14
N THR A 89 4.97 11.60 69.15
CA THR A 89 6.41 11.80 69.11
C THR A 89 7.07 10.61 68.42
N PHE A 90 7.46 10.77 67.15
CA PHE A 90 8.28 9.79 66.45
C PHE A 90 9.72 9.87 66.97
N SER A 91 10.17 8.78 67.58
CA SER A 91 11.56 8.59 68.00
C SER A 91 12.48 8.52 66.77
N PRO A 92 13.59 9.28 66.72
CA PRO A 92 14.51 9.25 65.60
C PRO A 92 15.23 7.91 65.60
N ARG A 93 15.01 7.10 64.55
CA ARG A 93 15.77 5.87 64.33
C ARG A 93 17.24 6.26 64.09
N VAL A 94 18.09 5.87 65.02
CA VAL A 94 19.54 5.96 64.95
C VAL A 94 20.00 5.26 63.65
N ALA A 95 20.68 6.01 62.79
CA ALA A 95 21.28 5.47 61.58
C ALA A 95 22.34 4.43 62.00
N GLY A 96 22.18 3.20 61.50
CA GLY A 96 23.18 2.15 61.68
C GLY A 96 24.53 2.52 61.05
N PRO A 97 25.60 1.79 61.40
CA PRO A 97 26.95 2.07 60.91
C PRO A 97 26.99 2.06 59.39
N ALA A 98 27.79 2.97 58.82
CA ALA A 98 27.98 3.08 57.38
C ALA A 98 28.41 1.73 56.79
N ALA A 99 27.82 1.36 55.64
CA ALA A 99 28.13 0.10 54.97
C ALA A 99 29.64 0.00 54.66
N PRO A 100 30.26 -1.18 54.83
CA PRO A 100 31.69 -1.35 54.62
C PRO A 100 32.11 -1.01 53.18
N PRO A 101 33.33 -0.50 52.96
CA PRO A 101 33.82 -0.04 51.64
C PRO A 101 33.82 -1.11 50.54
N SER A 102 33.61 -2.39 50.87
CA SER A 102 33.48 -3.49 49.93
C SER A 102 32.10 -3.59 49.27
N TRP A 103 31.10 -2.82 49.73
CA TRP A 103 29.73 -2.83 49.20
C TRP A 103 29.41 -1.69 48.23
N THR A 104 30.31 -0.71 48.09
CA THR A 104 30.24 0.25 46.99
C THR A 104 30.64 -0.48 45.71
N ARG A 105 29.63 -0.97 44.98
CA ARG A 105 29.79 -1.42 43.60
C ARG A 105 30.58 -0.32 42.88
N ARG A 106 31.82 -0.64 42.45
CA ARG A 106 32.60 0.22 41.57
C ARG A 106 31.65 0.71 40.49
N ALA A 107 31.45 2.03 40.42
CA ALA A 107 30.74 2.64 39.32
C ALA A 107 31.42 2.14 38.05
N VAL A 108 30.77 1.21 37.35
CA VAL A 108 31.19 0.80 36.03
C VAL A 108 31.08 2.07 35.23
N VAL A 109 32.21 2.71 34.96
CA VAL A 109 32.32 3.79 34.00
C VAL A 109 31.76 3.20 32.73
N ARG A 110 30.48 3.50 32.46
CA ARG A 110 29.80 3.15 31.22
C ARG A 110 30.58 3.88 30.16
N ARG A 111 31.54 3.21 29.53
CA ARG A 111 32.09 3.64 28.25
C ARG A 111 30.87 3.89 27.38
N ALA A 112 30.69 5.14 26.97
CA ALA A 112 29.69 5.48 25.99
C ALA A 112 29.82 4.49 24.83
N PRO A 113 28.72 3.83 24.40
CA PRO A 113 28.78 2.97 23.23
C PRO A 113 29.44 3.77 22.10
N PRO A 114 30.43 3.20 21.39
CA PRO A 114 31.05 3.89 20.27
C PRO A 114 29.94 4.38 19.37
N ALA A 115 29.94 5.69 19.06
CA ALA A 115 28.95 6.31 18.20
C ALA A 115 28.74 5.41 16.99
N GLN A 116 27.58 4.76 16.93
CA GLN A 116 27.23 3.92 15.79
C GLN A 116 27.26 4.88 14.60
N ARG A 117 28.24 4.70 13.72
CA ARG A 117 28.19 5.35 12.40
C ARG A 117 26.80 5.03 11.86
N PRO A 118 26.04 6.02 11.36
CA PRO A 118 24.80 5.71 10.66
C PRO A 118 25.17 4.71 9.58
N GLU A 119 24.75 3.46 9.75
CA GLU A 119 24.90 2.45 8.71
C GLU A 119 24.12 3.01 7.54
N GLN A 120 24.84 3.44 6.50
CA GLN A 120 24.17 3.82 5.27
C GLN A 120 23.38 2.60 4.84
N PRO A 121 22.05 2.73 4.65
CA PRO A 121 21.22 1.60 4.29
C PRO A 121 21.85 1.00 3.03
N VAL A 122 22.32 -0.24 3.13
CA VAL A 122 22.91 -0.93 2.01
C VAL A 122 21.81 -1.03 0.96
N ASP A 123 22.01 -0.35 -0.17
CA ASP A 123 21.06 -0.39 -1.28
C ASP A 123 20.76 -1.85 -1.60
N SER A 124 19.50 -2.24 -1.47
CA SER A 124 19.08 -3.60 -1.76
C SER A 124 19.48 -3.95 -3.20
N LEU A 125 19.76 -5.22 -3.47
CA LEU A 125 20.07 -5.68 -4.83
C LEU A 125 18.99 -5.23 -5.83
N CYS A 126 17.72 -5.25 -5.40
CA CYS A 126 16.59 -4.72 -6.17
C CYS A 126 16.74 -3.23 -6.50
N SER A 127 17.20 -2.41 -5.55
CA SER A 127 17.47 -0.98 -5.75
C SER A 127 18.50 -0.77 -6.86
N GLN A 128 19.61 -1.52 -6.80
CA GLN A 128 20.69 -1.45 -7.78
C GLN A 128 20.27 -1.95 -9.16
N CYS A 129 19.54 -3.07 -9.23
CA CYS A 129 19.00 -3.59 -10.48
C CYS A 129 18.00 -2.62 -11.12
N ALA A 130 17.11 -2.02 -10.32
CA ALA A 130 16.17 -1.01 -10.81
C ALA A 130 16.90 0.24 -11.33
N GLN A 131 18.00 0.65 -10.67
CA GLN A 131 18.83 1.73 -11.15
C GLN A 131 19.47 1.42 -12.51
N LEU A 132 20.12 0.26 -12.64
CA LEU A 132 20.72 -0.18 -13.91
C LEU A 132 19.68 -0.30 -15.03
N ALA A 133 18.49 -0.83 -14.73
CA ALA A 133 17.38 -0.89 -15.69
C ALA A 133 16.91 0.50 -16.10
N THR A 134 16.86 1.45 -15.16
CA THR A 134 16.49 2.84 -15.43
C THR A 134 17.48 3.51 -16.37
N ASP A 135 18.78 3.35 -16.09
CA ASP A 135 19.82 3.93 -16.93
C ASP A 135 19.83 3.28 -18.33
N TYR A 136 19.67 1.96 -18.42
CA TYR A 136 19.53 1.26 -19.70
C TYR A 136 18.32 1.73 -20.52
N VAL A 137 17.16 1.91 -19.87
CA VAL A 137 15.93 2.38 -20.50
C VAL A 137 16.08 3.78 -21.08
N LEU A 138 16.86 4.64 -20.43
CA LEU A 138 17.08 6.00 -20.92
C LEU A 138 17.95 6.03 -22.16
N ASP A 139 18.92 5.12 -22.26
CA ASP A 139 19.72 4.94 -23.46
C ASP A 139 18.95 4.18 -24.56
N HIS A 140 18.04 3.27 -24.18
CA HIS A 140 17.29 2.41 -25.10
C HIS A 140 15.77 2.38 -24.82
N PRO A 141 15.03 3.49 -25.03
CA PRO A 141 13.60 3.58 -24.65
C PRO A 141 12.70 2.52 -25.28
N LYS A 142 13.03 2.04 -26.48
CA LYS A 142 12.27 0.99 -27.18
C LYS A 142 12.27 -0.35 -26.44
N SER A 143 13.25 -0.58 -25.56
CA SER A 143 13.33 -1.81 -24.77
C SER A 143 12.24 -1.89 -23.69
N ILE A 144 11.65 -0.76 -23.28
CA ILE A 144 10.63 -0.71 -22.22
C ILE A 144 9.49 -1.68 -22.50
N SER A 145 9.02 -1.80 -23.74
CA SER A 145 7.87 -2.65 -24.07
C SER A 145 8.12 -4.13 -23.77
N SER A 146 9.38 -4.58 -23.79
CA SER A 146 9.78 -5.96 -23.48
C SER A 146 9.97 -6.25 -21.98
N LEU A 147 9.97 -5.20 -21.14
CA LEU A 147 10.15 -5.36 -19.71
C LEU A 147 8.87 -5.89 -19.06
N SER A 148 9.02 -6.71 -18.01
CA SER A 148 7.90 -7.10 -17.17
C SER A 148 7.23 -5.88 -16.53
N ILE A 149 5.93 -5.98 -16.22
CA ILE A 149 5.18 -4.90 -15.56
C ILE A 149 5.84 -4.46 -14.25
N THR A 150 6.33 -5.40 -13.43
CA THR A 150 7.03 -5.12 -12.18
C THR A 150 8.30 -4.29 -12.44
N THR A 151 9.07 -4.64 -13.47
CA THR A 151 10.26 -3.88 -13.84
C THR A 151 9.89 -2.49 -14.37
N LYS A 152 8.85 -2.38 -15.20
CA LYS A 152 8.33 -1.09 -15.69
C LYS A 152 7.97 -0.16 -14.52
N GLN A 153 7.25 -0.67 -13.51
CA GLN A 153 6.88 0.10 -12.32
C GLN A 153 8.10 0.56 -11.51
N GLN A 154 9.09 -0.32 -11.31
CA GLN A 154 10.31 0.03 -10.59
C GLN A 154 11.14 1.10 -11.32
N VAL A 155 11.22 1.00 -12.65
CA VAL A 155 11.86 2.02 -13.48
C VAL A 155 11.10 3.34 -13.41
N LEU A 156 9.76 3.30 -13.56
CA LEU A 156 8.91 4.49 -13.52
C LEU A 156 9.09 5.26 -12.21
N ASN A 157 9.09 4.54 -11.07
CA ASN A 157 9.31 5.08 -9.73
C ASN A 157 10.68 5.77 -9.56
N ARG A 158 11.68 5.45 -10.40
CA ARG A 158 13.03 6.02 -10.34
C ARG A 158 13.27 7.14 -11.34
N LEU A 159 12.46 7.25 -12.39
CA LEU A 159 12.67 8.25 -13.42
C LEU A 159 12.45 9.66 -12.88
N GLY A 160 11.41 9.89 -12.08
CA GLY A 160 11.08 11.21 -11.52
C GLY A 160 11.14 12.32 -12.59
N LEU A 161 11.98 13.33 -12.35
CA LEU A 161 12.22 14.45 -13.28
C LEU A 161 12.77 14.04 -14.68
N ARG A 162 13.31 12.83 -14.83
CA ARG A 162 13.81 12.31 -16.12
C ARG A 162 12.68 11.76 -16.99
N LEU A 163 11.47 11.59 -16.46
CA LEU A 163 10.31 11.08 -17.19
C LEU A 163 9.70 12.19 -18.05
N THR A 164 9.79 12.06 -19.37
CA THR A 164 9.19 12.99 -20.34
C THR A 164 7.96 12.38 -21.00
N ASP A 165 7.09 13.20 -21.59
CA ASP A 165 5.92 12.72 -22.36
C ASP A 165 6.30 11.68 -23.42
N ARG A 166 7.40 11.92 -24.15
CA ARG A 166 7.90 10.98 -25.16
C ARG A 166 8.28 9.64 -24.55
N LEU A 167 8.97 9.65 -23.41
CA LEU A 167 9.39 8.44 -22.72
C LEU A 167 8.18 7.68 -22.16
N LEU A 168 7.20 8.40 -21.62
CA LEU A 168 5.97 7.85 -21.06
C LEU A 168 5.24 6.97 -22.08
N THR A 169 5.17 7.38 -23.35
CA THR A 169 4.50 6.59 -24.40
C THR A 169 5.04 5.17 -24.58
N TYR A 170 6.30 4.89 -24.20
CA TYR A 170 6.85 3.54 -24.28
C TYR A 170 6.39 2.62 -23.15
N PHE A 171 6.01 3.18 -21.98
CA PHE A 171 5.41 2.41 -20.88
C PHE A 171 3.99 1.93 -21.21
N CYS A 172 3.34 2.64 -22.12
CA CYS A 172 1.94 2.42 -22.52
C CYS A 172 1.82 1.52 -23.76
N ARG A 173 2.95 1.12 -24.36
CA ARG A 173 2.99 0.22 -25.53
C ARG A 173 2.97 -1.24 -25.07
N GLY A 174 1.83 -1.90 -25.28
CA GLY A 174 1.63 -3.34 -25.07
C GLY A 174 0.27 -3.64 -24.42
N ASP A 175 -0.03 -4.93 -24.29
CA ASP A 175 -1.23 -5.45 -23.62
C ASP A 175 -1.09 -5.43 -22.08
N ASP A 176 0.01 -4.87 -21.57
CA ASP A 176 0.28 -4.73 -20.15
C ASP A 176 -0.53 -3.57 -19.54
N GLU A 177 -1.81 -3.82 -19.34
CA GLU A 177 -2.77 -2.87 -18.75
C GLU A 177 -2.73 -2.82 -17.22
N HIS A 178 -1.91 -3.67 -16.61
CA HIS A 178 -2.08 -4.08 -15.22
C HIS A 178 -1.14 -3.39 -14.23
N TYR A 179 -1.03 -2.07 -14.31
CA TYR A 179 -0.24 -1.30 -13.35
C TYR A 179 -0.95 -1.25 -11.99
N SER A 180 -0.30 -1.79 -10.95
CA SER A 180 -0.78 -1.71 -9.55
C SER A 180 -0.36 -0.43 -8.83
N GLN A 181 0.69 0.21 -9.33
CA GLN A 181 1.34 1.38 -8.76
C GLN A 181 1.87 2.24 -9.90
N LEU A 182 1.55 3.52 -9.85
CA LEU A 182 2.06 4.54 -10.76
C LEU A 182 2.63 5.68 -9.93
N ASN A 183 3.90 6.01 -10.17
CA ASN A 183 4.57 7.13 -9.52
C ASN A 183 5.13 8.08 -10.58
N PHE A 184 4.62 9.31 -10.57
CA PHE A 184 5.00 10.39 -11.45
C PHE A 184 5.48 11.62 -10.68
N HIS A 185 5.96 11.45 -9.45
CA HIS A 185 6.41 12.53 -8.58
C HIS A 185 7.36 13.50 -9.31
N SER A 186 6.94 14.77 -9.42
CA SER A 186 7.65 15.85 -10.11
C SER A 186 7.99 15.56 -11.58
N ALA A 187 7.34 14.61 -12.24
CA ALA A 187 7.63 14.30 -13.63
C ALA A 187 7.15 15.45 -14.55
N PRO A 188 7.97 15.95 -15.49
CA PRO A 188 7.58 16.96 -16.47
C PRO A 188 6.72 16.34 -17.60
N ILE A 189 5.58 15.75 -17.22
CA ILE A 189 4.62 15.13 -18.13
C ILE A 189 3.34 15.97 -18.18
N SER A 190 2.70 16.01 -19.35
CA SER A 190 1.41 16.66 -19.51
C SER A 190 0.28 15.74 -19.09
N PHE A 191 -0.76 16.31 -18.47
CA PHE A 191 -1.97 15.56 -18.10
C PHE A 191 -2.60 14.87 -19.32
N SER A 192 -2.60 15.51 -20.49
CA SER A 192 -3.10 14.90 -21.74
C SER A 192 -2.35 13.61 -22.09
N THR A 193 -1.02 13.58 -21.93
CA THR A 193 -0.24 12.37 -22.25
C THR A 193 -0.53 11.28 -21.24
N LEU A 194 -0.62 11.62 -19.96
CA LEU A 194 -0.97 10.68 -18.89
C LEU A 194 -2.34 10.01 -19.14
N VAL A 195 -3.36 10.80 -19.46
CA VAL A 195 -4.71 10.29 -19.77
C VAL A 195 -4.68 9.38 -20.99
N ARG A 196 -4.05 9.81 -22.10
CA ARG A 196 -3.93 8.97 -23.30
C ARG A 196 -3.25 7.64 -23.01
N CYS A 197 -2.22 7.67 -22.17
CA CYS A 197 -1.40 6.52 -21.86
C CYS A 197 -2.11 5.47 -21.00
N PHE A 198 -2.75 5.89 -19.91
CA PHE A 198 -3.24 4.95 -18.89
C PHE A 198 -4.76 4.89 -18.78
N TRP A 199 -5.47 5.95 -19.15
CA TRP A 199 -6.93 5.91 -19.23
C TRP A 199 -7.41 5.36 -20.57
N LYS A 200 -6.49 5.15 -21.55
CA LYS A 200 -6.74 4.63 -22.90
C LYS A 200 -7.94 5.28 -23.58
N VAL A 201 -8.05 6.58 -23.34
CA VAL A 201 -9.02 7.44 -23.96
C VAL A 201 -8.55 7.69 -25.37
N ASP A 202 -8.77 6.74 -26.27
CA ASP A 202 -8.38 6.99 -27.64
C ASP A 202 -9.47 7.85 -28.29
N PRO A 203 -9.16 9.12 -28.62
CA PRO A 203 -10.09 10.01 -29.27
C PRO A 203 -10.59 9.51 -30.63
N SER A 204 -10.03 8.43 -31.17
CA SER A 204 -10.30 7.95 -32.53
C SER A 204 -11.00 6.58 -32.60
N SER A 205 -11.10 5.85 -31.49
CA SER A 205 -11.84 4.59 -31.43
C SER A 205 -13.32 4.86 -31.09
N SER A 206 -14.13 5.15 -32.12
CA SER A 206 -15.57 5.04 -31.95
C SER A 206 -15.93 3.60 -31.51
N PRO A 207 -16.81 3.41 -30.51
CA PRO A 207 -17.20 2.09 -29.98
C PRO A 207 -17.80 1.14 -31.01
N SER A 208 -18.15 1.66 -32.20
CA SER A 208 -18.88 0.97 -33.26
C SER A 208 -18.18 -0.25 -33.87
N HIS A 209 -16.91 -0.53 -33.53
CA HIS A 209 -16.13 -1.60 -34.16
C HIS A 209 -15.85 -2.83 -33.25
N LEU A 210 -16.21 -2.78 -31.96
CA LEU A 210 -15.97 -3.89 -31.03
C LEU A 210 -17.14 -4.87 -30.89
N LEU A 211 -18.32 -4.55 -31.44
CA LEU A 211 -19.53 -5.41 -31.36
C LEU A 211 -19.96 -6.03 -32.70
N THR A 212 -19.15 -5.95 -33.76
CA THR A 212 -19.50 -6.50 -35.09
C THR A 212 -18.47 -7.47 -35.66
N LYS A 213 -17.58 -8.02 -34.84
CA LYS A 213 -16.93 -9.31 -35.17
C LYS A 213 -17.86 -10.48 -34.85
N GLU A 214 -19.12 -10.37 -35.28
CA GLU A 214 -19.93 -11.56 -35.54
C GLU A 214 -19.54 -12.02 -36.96
N ASP A 215 -18.75 -13.08 -37.00
CA ASP A 215 -19.05 -14.24 -37.83
C ASP A 215 -19.61 -13.96 -39.23
N ASN A 216 -18.73 -13.53 -40.14
CA ASN A 216 -18.88 -13.86 -41.56
C ASN A 216 -17.86 -14.93 -41.95
N ASN A 217 -17.77 -16.00 -41.15
CA ASN A 217 -17.10 -17.23 -41.55
C ASN A 217 -18.14 -18.16 -42.17
N ASN A 218 -18.54 -17.82 -43.39
CA ASN A 218 -19.35 -18.67 -44.23
C ASN A 218 -18.41 -19.64 -44.98
N GLY A 219 -18.26 -20.87 -44.49
CA GLY A 219 -17.53 -21.90 -45.22
C GLY A 219 -17.11 -23.13 -44.43
N ASN A 220 -18.03 -24.08 -44.33
CA ASN A 220 -17.87 -25.53 -44.51
C ASN A 220 -16.97 -26.38 -43.57
N ASP A 221 -17.63 -27.44 -43.09
CA ASP A 221 -17.17 -28.85 -43.06
C ASP A 221 -15.94 -29.18 -42.20
N ASP A 222 -16.15 -29.76 -41.01
CA ASP A 222 -16.34 -31.20 -40.83
C ASP A 222 -16.28 -31.55 -39.33
N ASP A 223 -17.14 -32.51 -38.95
CA ASP A 223 -17.31 -33.06 -37.62
C ASP A 223 -16.00 -33.65 -37.05
N ASP A 224 -15.52 -33.14 -35.91
CA ASP A 224 -14.64 -33.89 -35.02
C ASP A 224 -15.06 -33.65 -33.56
N ASP A 225 -15.73 -34.67 -33.01
CA ASP A 225 -16.08 -34.85 -31.59
C ASP A 225 -14.82 -34.77 -30.71
N TRP A 226 -14.46 -33.56 -30.28
CA TRP A 226 -13.47 -33.34 -29.24
C TRP A 226 -14.19 -33.22 -27.90
N ILE A 227 -14.27 -34.34 -27.17
CA ILE A 227 -14.69 -34.37 -25.77
C ILE A 227 -13.67 -33.54 -24.98
N ALA A 228 -14.02 -32.28 -24.72
CA ALA A 228 -13.20 -31.36 -23.95
C ALA A 228 -13.17 -31.80 -22.48
N ASP A 229 -11.95 -31.88 -21.93
CA ASP A 229 -11.69 -31.92 -20.50
C ASP A 229 -12.02 -30.54 -19.89
N ASP A 230 -13.31 -30.22 -19.82
CA ASP A 230 -13.93 -28.94 -19.41
C ASP A 230 -13.84 -28.63 -17.89
N TRP A 231 -12.84 -29.20 -17.21
CA TRP A 231 -12.65 -28.94 -15.77
C TRP A 231 -11.88 -27.64 -15.48
N GLU A 232 -11.10 -27.11 -16.43
CA GLU A 232 -10.44 -25.80 -16.26
C GLU A 232 -11.37 -24.62 -16.58
N GLU A 233 -12.37 -24.78 -17.44
CA GLU A 233 -13.30 -23.71 -17.84
C GLU A 233 -14.28 -23.32 -16.71
N GLN A 234 -14.52 -24.23 -15.75
CA GLN A 234 -15.43 -24.00 -14.64
C GLN A 234 -14.80 -23.24 -13.46
N GLU A 235 -13.48 -23.35 -13.23
CA GLU A 235 -12.77 -22.55 -12.21
C GLU A 235 -12.52 -21.10 -12.69
N GLU A 236 -12.31 -20.86 -13.99
CA GLU A 236 -12.26 -19.50 -14.54
C GLU A 236 -13.63 -18.79 -14.46
N LYS A 237 -14.73 -19.51 -14.69
CA LYS A 237 -16.09 -18.95 -14.59
C LYS A 237 -16.46 -18.47 -13.19
N GLU A 238 -16.10 -19.21 -12.13
CA GLU A 238 -16.40 -18.79 -10.75
C GLU A 238 -15.54 -17.58 -10.30
N TRP A 239 -14.31 -17.46 -10.82
CA TRP A 239 -13.47 -16.27 -10.60
C TRP A 239 -14.02 -15.03 -11.33
N ASP A 240 -14.54 -15.21 -12.55
CA ASP A 240 -15.14 -14.14 -13.33
C ASP A 240 -16.50 -13.68 -12.77
N GLU A 241 -17.32 -14.59 -12.25
CA GLU A 241 -18.60 -14.25 -11.61
C GLU A 241 -18.42 -13.50 -10.28
N GLN A 242 -17.35 -13.77 -9.51
CA GLN A 242 -17.02 -12.96 -8.32
C GLN A 242 -16.41 -11.59 -8.65
N GLN A 243 -15.75 -11.44 -9.81
CA GLN A 243 -15.31 -10.12 -10.28
C GLN A 243 -16.46 -9.31 -10.90
N GLN A 244 -17.52 -9.96 -11.38
CA GLN A 244 -18.70 -9.28 -11.91
C GLN A 244 -19.46 -8.41 -10.89
N ASP A 245 -19.48 -8.82 -9.62
CA ASP A 245 -20.06 -8.02 -8.54
C ASP A 245 -19.16 -6.86 -8.07
N TYR A 246 -17.93 -6.74 -8.59
CA TYR A 246 -16.98 -5.68 -8.27
C TYR A 246 -16.91 -4.59 -9.36
N TYR A 247 -17.80 -4.65 -10.36
CA TYR A 247 -17.97 -3.55 -11.30
C TYR A 247 -18.83 -2.48 -10.66
N ILE A 248 -18.19 -1.39 -10.21
CA ILE A 248 -18.91 -0.19 -9.78
C ILE A 248 -19.48 0.46 -11.04
N ARG A 249 -20.73 0.10 -11.37
CA ARG A 249 -21.52 0.79 -12.37
C ARG A 249 -21.86 2.16 -11.82
N TYR A 250 -21.15 3.19 -12.29
CA TYR A 250 -21.51 4.56 -11.98
C TYR A 250 -22.82 4.90 -12.69
N THR A 251 -23.90 5.01 -11.92
CA THR A 251 -25.12 5.65 -12.40
C THR A 251 -24.86 7.13 -12.47
N TYR A 252 -24.84 7.68 -13.69
CA TYR A 252 -24.71 9.10 -13.96
C TYR A 252 -25.65 9.93 -13.08
N ASP A 253 -25.11 10.90 -12.35
CA ASP A 253 -25.87 11.87 -11.58
C ASP A 253 -25.86 13.22 -12.34
N PRO A 254 -27.01 13.66 -12.89
CA PRO A 254 -27.12 14.91 -13.63
C PRO A 254 -26.68 16.17 -12.83
N SER A 255 -26.59 16.07 -11.50
CA SER A 255 -26.08 17.18 -10.68
C SER A 255 -24.57 17.42 -10.84
N LEU A 256 -23.85 16.49 -11.47
CA LEU A 256 -22.41 16.56 -11.73
C LEU A 256 -22.06 16.96 -13.17
N ASP A 257 -23.04 17.34 -14.00
CA ASP A 257 -22.87 17.65 -15.44
C ASP A 257 -21.72 18.61 -15.73
N TRP A 258 -21.57 19.68 -14.95
CA TRP A 258 -20.52 20.69 -15.15
C TRP A 258 -19.10 20.15 -14.85
N VAL A 259 -19.00 19.09 -14.06
CA VAL A 259 -17.75 18.41 -13.70
C VAL A 259 -17.44 17.30 -14.69
N LEU A 260 -18.48 16.58 -15.12
CA LEU A 260 -18.37 15.48 -16.05
C LEU A 260 -18.19 15.95 -17.48
N GLU A 261 -18.76 17.06 -17.93
CA GLU A 261 -18.67 17.49 -19.34
C GLU A 261 -17.21 17.58 -19.84
N PRO A 262 -16.24 18.21 -19.12
CA PRO A 262 -14.84 18.20 -19.54
C PRO A 262 -14.23 16.80 -19.55
N VAL A 263 -14.64 15.94 -18.61
CA VAL A 263 -14.18 14.55 -18.50
C VAL A 263 -14.75 13.73 -19.64
N LEU A 264 -16.07 13.76 -19.89
CA LEU A 264 -16.77 13.10 -20.98
C LEU A 264 -16.29 13.59 -22.35
N HIS A 265 -16.03 14.89 -22.49
CA HIS A 265 -15.43 15.46 -23.70
C HIS A 265 -14.00 14.95 -23.89
N LEU A 266 -13.20 14.91 -22.82
CA LEU A 266 -11.86 14.30 -22.86
C LEU A 266 -11.96 12.83 -23.25
N LEU A 267 -12.94 12.13 -22.69
CA LEU A 267 -13.29 10.72 -22.92
C LEU A 267 -13.94 10.45 -24.28
N LYS A 268 -14.31 11.50 -25.00
CA LYS A 268 -15.06 11.43 -26.27
C LYS A 268 -16.33 10.58 -26.21
N GLN A 269 -17.03 10.61 -25.08
CA GLN A 269 -18.28 9.88 -24.93
C GLN A 269 -19.49 10.82 -25.18
N PRO A 270 -20.55 10.35 -25.86
CA PRO A 270 -21.77 11.14 -26.06
C PRO A 270 -22.49 11.34 -24.72
N VAL A 271 -22.91 12.57 -24.41
CA VAL A 271 -23.46 12.97 -23.09
C VAL A 271 -24.76 12.24 -22.74
N ASP A 272 -25.52 11.75 -23.73
CA ASP A 272 -26.89 11.24 -23.55
C ASP A 272 -27.00 9.74 -23.14
N GLN A 273 -25.94 9.11 -22.64
CA GLN A 273 -25.93 7.67 -22.28
C GLN A 273 -25.41 7.43 -20.87
N GLU A 274 -25.82 6.34 -20.21
CA GLU A 274 -25.18 5.89 -18.96
C GLU A 274 -23.71 5.53 -19.23
N HIS A 275 -22.78 6.29 -18.66
CA HIS A 275 -21.35 6.06 -18.85
C HIS A 275 -20.79 5.10 -17.80
N VAL A 276 -20.31 3.96 -18.26
CA VAL A 276 -19.39 3.12 -17.48
C VAL A 276 -17.98 3.66 -17.71
N LEU A 277 -17.51 4.50 -16.79
CA LEU A 277 -16.16 5.08 -16.82
C LEU A 277 -15.12 4.06 -16.35
N MET A 278 -14.99 2.95 -17.10
CA MET A 278 -14.00 1.92 -16.81
C MET A 278 -12.72 2.20 -17.58
N THR A 279 -11.61 2.21 -16.85
CA THR A 279 -10.27 2.28 -17.40
C THR A 279 -9.56 0.98 -17.07
N PRO A 280 -8.55 0.55 -17.84
CA PRO A 280 -7.79 -0.64 -17.47
C PRO A 280 -7.12 -0.54 -16.08
N LEU A 281 -6.88 0.69 -15.61
CA LEU A 281 -6.37 0.95 -14.28
C LEU A 281 -7.38 0.69 -13.16
N SER A 282 -8.68 0.86 -13.43
CA SER A 282 -9.74 0.84 -12.41
C SER A 282 -9.71 -0.41 -11.54
N MET A 283 -9.34 -1.56 -12.09
CA MET A 283 -9.39 -2.85 -11.38
C MET A 283 -8.14 -3.16 -10.56
N LYS A 284 -6.97 -2.65 -10.94
CA LYS A 284 -5.68 -3.07 -10.34
C LYS A 284 -4.88 -1.96 -9.69
N LEU A 285 -5.12 -0.70 -10.04
CA LEU A 285 -4.33 0.41 -9.53
C LEU A 285 -4.65 0.67 -8.05
N ILE A 286 -3.65 0.42 -7.21
CA ILE A 286 -3.73 0.58 -5.75
C ILE A 286 -3.05 1.87 -5.31
N SER A 287 -2.01 2.32 -6.04
CA SER A 287 -1.22 3.49 -5.68
C SER A 287 -1.01 4.43 -6.85
N LEU A 288 -1.28 5.72 -6.66
CA LEU A 288 -1.08 6.77 -7.64
C LEU A 288 -0.43 7.98 -6.98
N ASP A 289 0.77 8.33 -7.44
CA ASP A 289 1.47 9.55 -7.06
C ASP A 289 1.60 10.48 -8.27
N LEU A 290 0.94 11.63 -8.19
CA LEU A 290 0.95 12.70 -9.18
C LEU A 290 1.63 13.97 -8.66
N SER A 291 2.23 13.93 -7.46
CA SER A 291 2.72 15.10 -6.75
C SER A 291 3.56 16.01 -7.64
N PHE A 292 3.30 17.32 -7.55
CA PHE A 292 4.00 18.37 -8.28
C PHE A 292 3.88 18.29 -9.81
N ILE A 293 2.85 17.62 -10.33
CA ILE A 293 2.41 17.73 -11.72
C ILE A 293 1.29 18.75 -11.81
N SER A 294 1.35 19.68 -12.77
CA SER A 294 0.25 20.61 -13.00
C SER A 294 -0.98 19.87 -13.56
N LEU A 295 -2.02 19.75 -12.74
CA LEU A 295 -3.27 19.09 -13.10
C LEU A 295 -4.39 20.11 -13.32
N PRO A 296 -5.24 19.92 -14.35
CA PRO A 296 -6.45 20.71 -14.50
C PRO A 296 -7.48 20.35 -13.40
N GLY A 297 -8.40 21.27 -13.08
CA GLY A 297 -9.38 21.06 -12.01
C GLY A 297 -10.24 19.79 -12.17
N TYR A 298 -10.59 19.42 -13.41
CA TYR A 298 -11.38 18.21 -13.71
C TYR A 298 -10.59 16.88 -13.56
N ALA A 299 -9.27 16.93 -13.33
CA ALA A 299 -8.48 15.72 -13.12
C ALA A 299 -8.87 14.98 -11.83
N ALA A 300 -9.26 15.71 -10.79
CA ALA A 300 -9.76 15.12 -9.55
C ALA A 300 -11.01 14.27 -9.79
N SER A 301 -11.92 14.75 -10.62
CA SER A 301 -13.15 14.04 -11.01
C SER A 301 -12.85 12.79 -11.78
N LEU A 302 -11.95 12.88 -12.76
CA LEU A 302 -11.49 11.73 -13.51
C LEU A 302 -10.95 10.66 -12.55
N ILE A 303 -10.03 11.02 -11.65
CA ILE A 303 -9.44 10.10 -10.67
C ILE A 303 -10.52 9.49 -9.77
N ALA A 304 -11.37 10.32 -9.17
CA ALA A 304 -12.39 9.89 -8.22
C ALA A 304 -13.42 8.93 -8.84
N LEU A 305 -13.78 9.14 -10.11
CA LEU A 305 -14.80 8.35 -10.80
C LEU A 305 -14.23 7.09 -11.48
N THR A 306 -12.95 7.07 -11.82
CA THR A 306 -12.35 5.96 -12.59
C THR A 306 -11.46 5.04 -11.76
N LEU A 307 -11.04 5.45 -10.55
CA LEU A 307 -10.10 4.70 -9.70
C LEU A 307 -10.66 4.44 -8.28
N PRO A 308 -11.78 3.73 -8.14
CA PRO A 308 -12.45 3.56 -6.85
C PRO A 308 -11.68 2.68 -5.84
N HIS A 309 -10.75 1.85 -6.31
CA HIS A 309 -9.98 0.90 -5.49
C HIS A 309 -8.61 1.43 -5.03
N LEU A 310 -8.33 2.70 -5.31
CA LEU A 310 -7.06 3.29 -4.95
C LEU A 310 -6.93 3.40 -3.42
N SER A 311 -5.89 2.79 -2.85
CA SER A 311 -5.58 2.87 -1.43
C SER A 311 -4.63 4.03 -1.11
N ASN A 312 -3.79 4.43 -2.07
CA ASN A 312 -2.79 5.47 -1.88
C ASN A 312 -2.90 6.51 -2.99
N LEU A 313 -3.23 7.75 -2.62
CA LEU A 313 -3.28 8.88 -3.53
C LEU A 313 -2.37 9.98 -3.04
N SER A 314 -1.46 10.45 -3.91
CA SER A 314 -0.66 11.63 -3.65
C SER A 314 -0.88 12.64 -4.75
N VAL A 315 -1.46 13.79 -4.41
CA VAL A 315 -1.74 14.91 -5.32
C VAL A 315 -1.17 16.22 -4.79
N ALA A 316 -0.15 16.13 -3.92
CA ALA A 316 0.53 17.27 -3.35
C ALA A 316 0.99 18.26 -4.43
N GLY A 317 0.69 19.55 -4.26
CA GLY A 317 1.16 20.62 -5.17
C GLY A 317 0.70 20.51 -6.62
N CYS A 318 -0.33 19.71 -6.92
CA CYS A 318 -0.82 19.51 -8.28
C CYS A 318 -1.79 20.57 -8.83
N PHE A 319 -2.64 21.14 -7.97
CA PHE A 319 -3.76 22.01 -8.33
C PHE A 319 -3.54 23.46 -7.88
N THR A 320 -4.04 24.39 -8.70
CA THR A 320 -4.01 25.84 -8.42
C THR A 320 -5.21 26.34 -7.61
N GLN A 321 -6.29 25.56 -7.55
CA GLN A 321 -7.52 25.83 -6.80
C GLN A 321 -8.14 24.50 -6.33
N ASP A 322 -9.18 24.55 -5.50
CA ASP A 322 -9.89 23.34 -5.06
C ASP A 322 -10.47 22.59 -6.28
N PRO A 323 -10.01 21.35 -6.55
CA PRO A 323 -10.48 20.57 -7.68
C PRO A 323 -11.75 19.75 -7.35
N GLY A 324 -12.34 19.97 -6.17
CA GLY A 324 -13.42 19.14 -5.64
C GLY A 324 -12.88 18.05 -4.73
N LEU A 325 -12.08 18.39 -3.73
CA LEU A 325 -11.58 17.43 -2.73
C LEU A 325 -12.70 16.63 -2.07
N ALA A 326 -13.86 17.24 -1.84
CA ALA A 326 -15.03 16.55 -1.30
C ALA A 326 -15.54 15.41 -2.20
N MET A 327 -15.42 15.57 -3.52
CA MET A 327 -15.79 14.51 -4.47
C MET A 327 -14.78 13.36 -4.45
N ILE A 328 -13.48 13.64 -4.35
CA ILE A 328 -12.46 12.60 -4.12
C ILE A 328 -12.80 11.83 -2.84
N ALA A 329 -13.03 12.53 -1.73
CA ALA A 329 -13.31 11.91 -0.45
C ALA A 329 -14.55 10.99 -0.51
N ARG A 330 -15.64 11.44 -1.15
CA ARG A 330 -16.90 10.67 -1.25
C ARG A 330 -16.77 9.38 -2.06
N HIS A 331 -15.95 9.37 -3.09
CA HIS A 331 -15.86 8.24 -4.02
C HIS A 331 -14.72 7.26 -3.69
N MET A 332 -13.64 7.74 -3.06
CA MET A 332 -12.45 6.92 -2.78
C MET A 332 -12.53 6.30 -1.39
N LYS A 333 -13.54 5.43 -1.18
CA LYS A 333 -13.82 4.83 0.13
C LYS A 333 -12.67 3.93 0.65
N GLN A 334 -11.88 3.36 -0.25
CA GLN A 334 -10.75 2.47 0.09
C GLN A 334 -9.44 3.21 0.39
N LEU A 335 -9.45 4.54 0.33
CA LEU A 335 -8.25 5.34 0.52
C LEU A 335 -7.71 5.22 1.94
N GLN A 336 -6.46 4.78 2.06
CA GLN A 336 -5.72 4.61 3.31
C GLN A 336 -4.66 5.71 3.48
N HIS A 337 -4.03 6.14 2.39
CA HIS A 337 -3.01 7.17 2.37
C HIS A 337 -3.44 8.27 1.41
N TRP A 338 -3.52 9.50 1.90
CA TRP A 338 -3.84 10.66 1.08
C TRP A 338 -2.86 11.80 1.34
N ASP A 339 -2.10 12.22 0.33
CA ASP A 339 -1.31 13.46 0.38
C ASP A 339 -1.98 14.55 -0.46
N ILE A 340 -2.36 15.64 0.21
CA ILE A 340 -2.93 16.85 -0.38
C ILE A 340 -2.14 18.09 0.04
N GLY A 341 -0.86 17.92 0.41
CA GLY A 341 -0.02 19.03 0.82
C GLY A 341 0.27 20.03 -0.30
N TYR A 342 0.97 21.10 0.08
CA TYR A 342 1.57 22.08 -0.82
C TYR A 342 0.55 22.86 -1.67
N HIS A 343 -0.63 23.11 -1.12
CA HIS A 343 -1.68 23.91 -1.75
C HIS A 343 -1.96 25.19 -0.96
N GLY A 344 -1.70 26.35 -1.57
CA GLY A 344 -2.00 27.65 -0.96
C GLY A 344 -3.48 27.94 -0.77
N TRP A 345 -4.35 27.27 -1.54
CA TRP A 345 -5.82 27.37 -1.41
C TRP A 345 -6.40 26.40 -0.38
N LEU A 346 -5.62 25.44 0.11
CA LEU A 346 -6.11 24.42 1.02
C LEU A 346 -6.16 24.96 2.45
N ASP A 347 -7.37 25.24 2.92
CA ASP A 347 -7.63 25.68 4.28
C ASP A 347 -8.75 24.86 4.93
N LEU A 348 -9.14 25.28 6.14
CA LEU A 348 -10.20 24.60 6.90
C LEU A 348 -11.57 24.67 6.20
N THR A 349 -11.85 25.73 5.44
CA THR A 349 -13.15 25.94 4.79
C THR A 349 -13.39 24.93 3.66
N VAL A 350 -12.32 24.52 2.97
CA VAL A 350 -12.38 23.50 1.91
C VAL A 350 -12.51 22.08 2.48
N ILE A 351 -11.92 21.85 3.65
CA ILE A 351 -11.89 20.54 4.31
C ILE A 351 -13.16 20.24 5.11
N GLN A 352 -13.79 21.27 5.70
CA GLN A 352 -14.95 21.13 6.58
C GLN A 352 -16.16 20.40 5.97
N PRO A 353 -16.48 20.53 4.66
CA PRO A 353 -17.60 19.82 4.04
C PRO A 353 -17.41 18.30 3.90
N ILE A 354 -16.19 17.78 4.15
CA ILE A 354 -15.88 16.36 4.04
C ILE A 354 -16.40 15.63 5.28
N ASP A 355 -17.21 14.60 5.09
CA ASP A 355 -17.61 13.71 6.19
C ASP A 355 -16.48 12.70 6.45
N TRP A 356 -15.50 13.09 7.27
CA TRP A 356 -14.33 12.27 7.62
C TRP A 356 -14.67 10.94 8.29
N GLN A 357 -15.91 10.77 8.78
CA GLN A 357 -16.35 9.52 9.37
C GLN A 357 -16.97 8.58 8.33
N ARG A 358 -17.77 9.12 7.42
CA ARG A 358 -18.46 8.34 6.39
C ARG A 358 -17.64 8.15 5.11
N ASP A 359 -17.04 9.22 4.61
CA ASP A 359 -16.47 9.27 3.26
C ASP A 359 -15.09 8.59 3.22
N LEU A 360 -14.27 8.79 4.27
CA LEU A 360 -12.88 8.31 4.36
C LEU A 360 -12.67 7.34 5.52
N LEU A 361 -13.51 6.28 5.59
CA LEU A 361 -13.53 5.33 6.71
C LEU A 361 -12.18 4.62 6.93
N HIS A 362 -11.47 4.31 5.85
CA HIS A 362 -10.24 3.53 5.86
C HIS A 362 -8.96 4.36 5.89
N LEU A 363 -9.07 5.69 5.93
CA LEU A 363 -7.91 6.56 5.94
C LEU A 363 -7.07 6.27 7.19
N GLN A 364 -5.76 6.18 7.03
CA GLN A 364 -4.82 5.95 8.13
C GLN A 364 -3.81 7.07 8.19
N TRP A 365 -3.43 7.60 7.01
CA TRP A 365 -2.43 8.63 6.87
C TRP A 365 -2.96 9.76 5.99
N LEU A 366 -2.77 10.99 6.48
CA LEU A 366 -3.11 12.20 5.74
C LEU A 366 -1.93 13.18 5.80
N GLY A 367 -1.45 13.58 4.62
CA GLY A 367 -0.43 14.59 4.42
C GLY A 367 -1.03 15.96 4.12
N VAL A 368 -0.76 16.94 4.98
CA VAL A 368 -1.24 18.35 4.86
C VAL A 368 -0.09 19.35 5.08
N ALA A 369 1.07 19.06 4.52
CA ALA A 369 2.24 19.93 4.59
C ALA A 369 2.01 21.24 3.84
N MET A 370 2.55 22.37 4.32
CA MET A 370 2.58 23.65 3.57
C MET A 370 1.23 24.05 2.93
N CYS A 371 0.14 24.03 3.71
CA CYS A 371 -1.20 24.35 3.24
C CYS A 371 -1.65 25.76 3.65
N GLY A 372 -2.51 26.38 2.85
CA GLY A 372 -3.07 27.71 3.09
C GLY A 372 -2.16 28.84 2.57
N GLN A 373 -2.72 30.05 2.47
CA GLN A 373 -2.00 31.20 1.89
C GLN A 373 -0.74 31.57 2.67
N ASP A 374 -0.72 31.27 3.96
CA ASP A 374 0.40 31.51 4.88
C ASP A 374 1.21 30.23 5.17
N PHE A 375 0.90 29.13 4.51
CA PHE A 375 1.48 27.80 4.72
C PHE A 375 1.32 27.24 6.15
N LYS A 376 0.36 27.75 6.93
CA LYS A 376 0.11 27.34 8.32
C LYS A 376 -1.23 26.66 8.54
N ALA A 377 -2.09 26.59 7.52
CA ALA A 377 -3.42 25.98 7.65
C ALA A 377 -3.36 24.48 8.02
N GLY A 378 -2.23 23.81 7.75
CA GLY A 378 -2.04 22.39 8.07
C GLY A 378 -2.28 22.05 9.55
N GLU A 379 -1.92 22.93 10.49
CA GLU A 379 -2.16 22.71 11.92
C GLU A 379 -3.66 22.79 12.25
N SER A 380 -4.35 23.82 11.76
CA SER A 380 -5.79 23.99 11.96
C SER A 380 -6.60 22.85 11.32
N ILE A 381 -6.21 22.41 10.12
CA ILE A 381 -6.81 21.26 9.44
C ILE A 381 -6.63 19.99 10.28
N ALA A 382 -5.41 19.74 10.75
CA ALA A 382 -5.14 18.55 11.56
C ALA A 382 -5.90 18.56 12.89
N GLN A 383 -5.96 19.70 13.58
CA GLN A 383 -6.75 19.85 14.80
C GLN A 383 -8.24 19.58 14.55
N HIS A 384 -8.80 20.08 13.45
CA HIS A 384 -10.18 19.81 13.06
C HIS A 384 -10.43 18.32 12.83
N ILE A 385 -9.56 17.65 12.06
CA ILE A 385 -9.71 16.23 11.75
C ILE A 385 -9.56 15.36 13.01
N PHE A 386 -8.65 15.74 13.91
CA PHE A 386 -8.43 15.02 15.17
C PHE A 386 -9.67 15.01 16.09
N GLN A 387 -10.56 16.00 15.96
CA GLN A 387 -11.84 16.02 16.69
C GLN A 387 -12.77 14.87 16.24
N TYR A 388 -12.73 14.50 14.96
CA TYR A 388 -13.55 13.43 14.40
C TYR A 388 -12.89 12.05 14.48
N ARG A 389 -11.54 11.99 14.42
CA ARG A 389 -10.78 10.75 14.24
C ARG A 389 -9.45 10.79 15.02
N ARG A 390 -9.46 10.26 16.25
CA ARG A 390 -8.26 10.18 17.12
C ARG A 390 -7.19 9.19 16.67
N HIS A 391 -7.49 8.32 15.70
CA HIS A 391 -6.62 7.22 15.29
C HIS A 391 -5.79 7.48 14.02
N TYR A 392 -5.90 8.66 13.40
CA TYR A 392 -5.13 8.97 12.19
C TYR A 392 -3.67 9.32 12.50
N HIS A 393 -2.76 8.78 11.70
CA HIS A 393 -1.39 9.24 11.58
C HIS A 393 -1.38 10.50 10.70
N LEU A 394 -1.60 11.65 11.33
CA LEU A 394 -1.52 12.94 10.66
C LEU A 394 -0.05 13.36 10.51
N TYR A 395 0.41 13.53 9.27
CA TYR A 395 1.72 14.09 9.00
C TYR A 395 1.57 15.59 8.73
N ILE A 396 1.93 16.39 9.72
CA ILE A 396 1.97 17.84 9.63
C ILE A 396 3.44 18.24 9.52
N ASN A 397 3.85 18.71 8.35
CA ASN A 397 5.13 19.38 8.20
C ASN A 397 4.88 20.89 8.08
N SER A 398 4.95 21.57 9.22
CA SER A 398 4.82 23.02 9.35
C SER A 398 6.16 23.74 9.39
N SER A 399 7.28 23.00 9.42
CA SER A 399 8.62 23.58 9.54
C SER A 399 9.19 23.96 8.18
N PHE A 400 8.82 25.15 7.71
CA PHE A 400 9.69 25.95 6.85
C PHE A 400 10.50 26.86 7.78
N SER A 401 11.69 26.42 8.19
CA SER A 401 12.68 27.35 8.72
C SER A 401 13.41 27.92 7.50
N PRO A 402 13.23 29.21 7.18
CA PRO A 402 13.75 29.83 5.96
C PRO A 402 15.28 29.81 5.85
#